data_AF-A0AAD6BFG5-F1
#
_entry.id   AF-A0AAD6BFG5-F1
#
_cell.length_a   1.000
_cell.length_b   1.000
_cell.length_c   1.000
_cell.angle_alpha   90.00
_cell.angle_beta   90.00
_cell.angle_gamma   90.00
#
_symmetry.space_group_name_H-M   'P 1'
#
loop_
_entity.id
_entity.type
_entity.pdbx_description
1 polymer ?
#
loop_
_entity_poly.entity_id
_entity_poly.type
_entity_poly.pdbx_seq_one_letter_code
_entity_poly.pdbx_strand_id
1 'polypeptide(L)'
;MDAPLATPCNIQICEVTCDSFRIMWDITPEDSARSTHFFIDLSRKESRDPNRFKHRDVPTKLVAKAVPLPMAVRGHWFLSPRTEYCVAVQTAVRQPDGDYLVSEWSQVVEFCTGDYAMEHLQQLLDKAKGSAGRLLKFSVFYRNQHPEYFDFVRGECGGLMRPALKDISGSHGSPVNGKLHGVFFSCSTEFDTGLPPKDSPYGPQRFLIPAGHLLNPNISLYFADFYCMYTAYHYVVLVLAPVGSEGDTFCRSRLPMLDLASNPFLTYTAPQRPGEEPLFCHASDVILEVIFTEPVSLDQGHVEQIRGHHQLMSLTTANAKKDPSCKVCNISVGR
;
A
#
# COMPACT_ATOMS: atom_id res chain seq x y z
N MET A 1 27.32 -47.05 -5.42
CA MET A 1 26.65 -45.95 -6.15
C MET A 1 25.42 -45.61 -5.35
N ASP A 2 25.35 -44.42 -4.78
CA ASP A 2 24.16 -43.99 -4.05
C ASP A 2 22.98 -43.93 -5.02
N ALA A 3 21.82 -44.44 -4.60
CA ALA A 3 20.62 -44.40 -5.42
C ALA A 3 20.25 -42.94 -5.75
N PRO A 4 19.90 -42.64 -7.02
CA PRO A 4 19.55 -41.28 -7.42
C PRO A 4 18.33 -40.78 -6.63
N LEU A 5 18.32 -39.50 -6.30
CA LEU A 5 17.18 -38.86 -5.64
C LEU A 5 16.05 -38.66 -6.63
N ALA A 6 14.81 -38.94 -6.22
CA ALA A 6 13.64 -38.67 -7.05
C ALA A 6 13.47 -37.16 -7.29
N THR A 7 13.08 -36.80 -8.51
CA THR A 7 12.71 -35.43 -8.87
C THR A 7 11.44 -35.02 -8.12
N PRO A 8 11.44 -33.89 -7.39
CA PRO A 8 10.23 -33.36 -6.76
C PRO A 8 9.14 -33.10 -7.79
N CYS A 9 7.92 -33.52 -7.50
CA CYS A 9 6.76 -33.35 -8.37
C CYS A 9 5.53 -32.92 -7.57
N ASN A 10 4.47 -32.52 -8.27
CA ASN A 10 3.23 -32.02 -7.65
C ASN A 10 3.48 -30.87 -6.66
N ILE A 11 4.29 -29.89 -7.08
CA ILE A 11 4.62 -28.72 -6.25
C ILE A 11 3.33 -27.94 -5.96
N GLN A 12 3.04 -27.73 -4.68
CA GLN A 12 1.89 -26.99 -4.19
C GLN A 12 2.35 -25.80 -3.34
N ILE A 13 1.72 -24.65 -3.59
CA ILE A 13 1.94 -23.41 -2.86
C ILE A 13 0.64 -23.04 -2.16
N CYS A 14 0.72 -22.79 -0.85
CA CYS A 14 -0.44 -22.44 -0.04
C CYS A 14 -0.07 -21.38 1.01
N GLU A 15 -1.08 -20.87 1.72
CA GLU A 15 -0.90 -19.89 2.81
C GLU A 15 -0.05 -18.67 2.39
N VAL A 16 -0.30 -18.14 1.19
CA VAL A 16 0.48 -17.04 0.62
C VAL A 16 0.10 -15.72 1.30
N THR A 17 1.08 -15.04 1.89
CA THR A 17 0.99 -13.67 2.42
C THR A 17 1.78 -12.70 1.53
N CYS A 18 1.91 -11.44 1.93
CA CYS A 18 2.75 -10.48 1.20
C CYS A 18 4.26 -10.76 1.28
N ASP A 19 4.68 -11.55 2.26
CA ASP A 19 6.08 -11.75 2.68
C ASP A 19 6.42 -13.21 3.02
N SER A 20 5.47 -14.13 2.82
CA SER A 20 5.66 -15.56 3.04
C SER A 20 4.74 -16.42 2.18
N PHE A 21 5.10 -17.69 2.07
CA PHE A 21 4.24 -18.76 1.55
C PHE A 21 4.67 -20.09 2.18
N ARG A 22 3.83 -21.10 2.03
CA ARG A 22 4.20 -22.50 2.30
C ARG A 22 4.29 -23.28 1.01
N ILE A 23 5.28 -24.16 0.95
CA ILE A 23 5.55 -25.01 -0.21
C ILE A 23 5.66 -26.47 0.20
N MET A 24 5.08 -27.34 -0.62
CA MET A 24 5.17 -28.79 -0.48
C MET A 24 5.19 -29.46 -1.84
N TRP A 25 5.59 -30.71 -1.85
CA TRP A 25 5.70 -31.56 -3.04
C TRP A 25 5.71 -33.01 -2.61
N ASP A 26 5.51 -33.90 -3.57
CA ASP A 26 5.58 -35.33 -3.32
C ASP A 26 7.04 -35.78 -3.21
N ILE A 27 7.34 -36.51 -2.14
CA ILE A 27 8.66 -37.11 -1.88
C ILE A 27 8.45 -38.51 -1.34
N THR A 28 9.27 -39.47 -1.80
CA THR A 28 9.22 -40.83 -1.28
C THR A 28 9.67 -40.86 0.19
N PRO A 29 9.18 -41.80 1.02
CA PRO A 29 9.64 -41.92 2.41
C PRO A 29 11.17 -42.13 2.52
N GLU A 30 11.74 -42.85 1.56
CA GLU A 30 13.19 -43.13 1.46
C GLU A 30 13.98 -41.84 1.20
N ASP A 31 13.58 -41.04 0.21
CA ASP A 31 14.26 -39.78 -0.09
C ASP A 31 13.99 -38.72 0.99
N SER A 32 12.82 -38.73 1.62
CA SER A 32 12.52 -37.86 2.76
C SER A 32 13.45 -38.14 3.94
N ALA A 33 13.71 -39.42 4.25
CA ALA A 33 14.61 -39.81 5.33
C ALA A 33 16.09 -39.50 5.03
N ARG A 34 16.48 -39.54 3.74
CA ARG A 34 17.86 -39.28 3.31
C ARG A 34 18.15 -37.79 3.11
N SER A 35 17.16 -37.02 2.67
CA SER A 35 17.30 -35.60 2.32
C SER A 35 17.81 -34.81 3.51
N THR A 36 18.89 -34.06 3.31
CA THR A 36 19.42 -33.17 4.35
C THR A 36 19.14 -31.71 4.05
N HIS A 37 18.94 -31.34 2.78
CA HIS A 37 18.67 -29.97 2.35
C HIS A 37 17.68 -29.94 1.18
N PHE A 38 17.03 -28.79 1.03
CA PHE A 38 16.25 -28.41 -0.15
C PHE A 38 16.84 -27.16 -0.77
N PHE A 39 17.02 -27.19 -2.08
CA PHE A 39 17.36 -26.02 -2.88
C PHE A 39 16.08 -25.47 -3.49
N ILE A 40 15.85 -24.17 -3.35
CA ILE A 40 14.66 -23.50 -3.86
C ILE A 40 15.14 -22.39 -4.78
N ASP A 41 14.81 -22.46 -6.06
CA ASP A 41 15.01 -21.34 -6.98
C ASP A 41 13.73 -20.50 -7.00
N LEU A 42 13.81 -19.32 -6.39
CA LEU A 42 12.74 -18.33 -6.29
C LEU A 42 13.16 -17.09 -7.09
N SER A 43 12.46 -16.83 -8.17
CA SER A 43 12.71 -15.68 -9.04
C SER A 43 11.45 -14.85 -9.24
N ARG A 44 11.61 -13.53 -9.36
CA ARG A 44 10.50 -12.67 -9.78
C ARG A 44 10.22 -12.97 -11.24
N LYS A 45 8.94 -13.12 -11.59
CA LYS A 45 8.54 -13.20 -12.99
C LYS A 45 8.88 -11.87 -13.66
N GLU A 46 9.74 -11.89 -14.69
CA GLU A 46 10.12 -10.68 -15.39
C GLU A 46 8.91 -10.15 -16.19
N SER A 47 8.39 -9.00 -15.73
CA SER A 47 7.57 -8.13 -16.56
C SER A 47 8.47 -7.47 -17.62
N ARG A 48 7.99 -7.35 -18.85
CA ARG A 48 8.65 -6.69 -20.00
C ARG A 48 8.78 -5.16 -19.80
N ASP A 49 9.25 -4.71 -18.64
CA ASP A 49 9.46 -3.29 -18.35
C ASP A 49 10.98 -2.98 -18.34
N PRO A 50 11.50 -2.33 -19.39
CA PRO A 50 12.94 -2.11 -19.58
C PRO A 50 13.58 -1.17 -18.53
N ASN A 51 12.78 -0.51 -17.69
CA ASN A 51 13.26 0.52 -16.75
C ASN A 51 13.46 0.04 -15.30
N ARG A 52 13.54 -1.27 -15.05
CA ARG A 52 13.71 -1.78 -13.68
C ARG A 52 15.18 -1.69 -13.24
N PHE A 53 15.47 -0.78 -12.30
CA PHE A 53 16.72 -0.78 -11.55
C PHE A 53 16.92 -2.18 -10.94
N LYS A 54 18.03 -2.83 -11.29
CA LYS A 54 18.45 -4.11 -10.70
C LYS A 54 18.79 -3.85 -9.23
N HIS A 55 17.88 -4.21 -8.32
CA HIS A 55 18.25 -4.35 -6.92
C HIS A 55 19.34 -5.42 -6.86
N ARG A 56 20.47 -5.05 -6.25
CA ARG A 56 21.68 -5.85 -6.00
C ARG A 56 21.33 -7.32 -5.73
N ASP A 57 22.02 -8.22 -6.43
CA ASP A 57 21.81 -9.68 -6.52
C ASP A 57 21.28 -10.31 -5.23
N VAL A 58 19.95 -10.38 -5.11
CA VAL A 58 19.31 -11.22 -4.11
C VAL A 58 19.52 -12.66 -4.57
N PRO A 59 20.03 -13.56 -3.72
CA PRO A 59 20.18 -14.97 -4.10
C PRO A 59 18.81 -15.49 -4.55
N THR A 60 18.67 -15.81 -5.84
CA THR A 60 17.46 -16.48 -6.34
C THR A 60 17.37 -17.89 -5.79
N LYS A 61 18.52 -18.47 -5.44
CA LYS A 61 18.64 -19.81 -4.89
C LYS A 61 18.77 -19.75 -3.37
N LEU A 62 17.74 -20.24 -2.68
CA LEU A 62 17.72 -20.45 -1.24
C LEU A 62 18.15 -21.88 -0.94
N VAL A 63 18.98 -22.05 0.08
CA VAL A 63 19.36 -23.36 0.60
C VAL A 63 18.74 -23.50 1.98
N ALA A 64 17.82 -24.45 2.12
CA ALA A 64 17.13 -24.75 3.37
C ALA A 64 17.56 -26.12 3.89
N LYS A 65 17.71 -26.26 5.20
CA LYS A 65 17.82 -27.57 5.82
C LYS A 65 16.50 -28.32 5.61
N ALA A 66 16.57 -29.61 5.30
CA ALA A 66 15.37 -30.43 5.13
C ALA A 66 14.55 -30.43 6.42
N VAL A 67 13.27 -30.13 6.27
CA VAL A 67 12.25 -30.10 7.32
C VAL A 67 10.98 -30.78 6.80
N PRO A 68 10.06 -31.19 7.69
CA PRO A 68 8.76 -31.71 7.24
C PRO A 68 8.02 -30.73 6.33
N LEU A 69 7.47 -31.24 5.24
CA LEU A 69 6.60 -30.48 4.35
C LEU A 69 5.16 -30.42 4.92
N PRO A 70 4.40 -29.33 4.73
CA PRO A 70 4.77 -28.10 4.01
C PRO A 70 5.73 -27.20 4.80
N MET A 71 6.79 -26.76 4.10
CA MET A 71 7.82 -25.87 4.62
C MET A 71 7.41 -24.40 4.42
N ALA A 72 7.66 -23.55 5.41
CA ALA A 72 7.44 -22.12 5.31
C ALA A 72 8.66 -21.42 4.70
N VAL A 73 8.43 -20.60 3.67
CA VAL A 73 9.41 -19.67 3.10
C VAL A 73 8.98 -18.27 3.49
N ARG A 74 9.78 -17.58 4.30
CA ARG A 74 9.46 -16.26 4.84
C ARG A 74 10.60 -15.29 4.62
N GLY A 75 10.26 -14.02 4.42
CA GLY A 75 11.22 -12.93 4.51
C GLY A 75 11.02 -11.87 3.43
N HIS A 76 10.88 -10.63 3.91
CA HIS A 76 10.82 -9.43 3.08
C HIS A 76 12.06 -9.21 2.18
N TRP A 77 13.18 -9.89 2.46
CA TRP A 77 14.38 -9.84 1.61
C TRP A 77 14.16 -10.48 0.24
N PHE A 78 13.28 -11.48 0.15
CA PHE A 78 13.06 -12.25 -1.07
C PHE A 78 11.66 -12.00 -1.65
N LEU A 79 10.68 -11.70 -0.79
CA LEU A 79 9.30 -11.50 -1.15
C LEU A 79 8.87 -10.04 -1.03
N SER A 80 8.24 -9.53 -2.08
CA SER A 80 7.56 -8.24 -2.07
C SER A 80 6.06 -8.44 -2.25
N PRO A 81 5.21 -7.62 -1.62
CA PRO A 81 3.75 -7.70 -1.79
C PRO A 81 3.33 -7.59 -3.26
N ARG A 82 2.21 -8.23 -3.60
CA ARG A 82 1.60 -8.25 -4.96
C ARG A 82 2.58 -8.54 -6.10
N THR A 83 3.61 -9.35 -5.85
CA THR A 83 4.64 -9.63 -6.84
C THR A 83 4.46 -11.06 -7.34
N GLU A 84 4.51 -11.23 -8.66
CA GLU A 84 4.51 -12.54 -9.30
C GLU A 84 5.91 -13.19 -9.18
N TYR A 85 5.92 -14.43 -8.73
CA TYR A 85 7.11 -15.24 -8.53
C TYR A 85 6.98 -16.58 -9.25
N CYS A 86 8.12 -17.07 -9.72
CA CYS A 86 8.32 -18.44 -10.19
C CYS A 86 9.16 -19.18 -9.15
N VAL A 87 8.77 -20.42 -8.83
CA VAL A 87 9.50 -21.29 -7.91
C VAL A 87 9.73 -22.67 -8.50
N ALA A 88 10.94 -23.19 -8.31
CA ALA A 88 11.29 -24.60 -8.54
C ALA A 88 12.10 -25.13 -7.35
N VAL A 89 12.05 -26.44 -7.12
CA VAL A 89 12.72 -27.08 -5.98
C VAL A 89 13.57 -28.26 -6.42
N GLN A 90 14.59 -28.54 -5.62
CA GLN A 90 15.50 -29.68 -5.79
C GLN A 90 15.80 -30.27 -4.40
N THR A 91 15.82 -31.60 -4.30
CA THR A 91 16.21 -32.30 -3.07
C THR A 91 17.70 -32.54 -3.06
N ALA A 92 18.30 -32.51 -1.88
CA ALA A 92 19.74 -32.68 -1.74
C ALA A 92 20.14 -33.45 -0.48
N VAL A 93 21.20 -34.23 -0.63
CA VAL A 93 21.88 -34.96 0.44
C VAL A 93 23.31 -34.46 0.50
N ARG A 94 23.62 -33.75 1.59
CA ARG A 94 24.99 -33.35 1.94
C ARG A 94 25.85 -34.58 2.19
N GLN A 95 26.94 -34.71 1.44
CA GLN A 95 27.90 -35.80 1.50
C GLN A 95 29.02 -35.48 2.53
N PRO A 96 29.78 -36.50 3.00
CA PRO A 96 30.84 -36.32 4.01
C PRO A 96 31.99 -35.39 3.58
N ASP A 97 32.26 -35.30 2.28
CA ASP A 97 33.24 -34.38 1.67
C ASP A 97 32.76 -32.92 1.64
N GLY A 98 31.49 -32.69 1.93
CA GLY A 98 30.86 -31.37 1.96
C GLY A 98 30.05 -31.02 0.72
N ASP A 99 30.13 -31.82 -0.34
CA ASP A 99 29.36 -31.64 -1.57
C ASP A 99 27.91 -32.12 -1.40
N TYR A 100 27.07 -31.85 -2.41
CA TYR A 100 25.68 -32.26 -2.42
C TYR A 100 25.42 -33.23 -3.57
N LEU A 101 24.85 -34.39 -3.23
CA LEU A 101 24.10 -35.19 -4.18
C LEU A 101 22.73 -34.55 -4.34
N VAL A 102 22.35 -34.19 -5.57
CA VAL A 102 21.11 -33.46 -5.86
C VAL A 102 20.20 -34.21 -6.85
N SER A 103 18.88 -34.02 -6.74
CA SER A 103 17.91 -34.48 -7.75
C SER A 103 17.93 -33.60 -9.01
N GLU A 104 17.12 -33.91 -10.02
CA GLU A 104 16.75 -32.90 -11.02
C GLU A 104 15.84 -31.82 -10.39
N TRP A 105 15.70 -30.67 -11.07
CA TRP A 105 14.75 -29.63 -10.69
C TRP A 105 13.31 -30.06 -10.97
N SER A 106 12.39 -29.61 -10.10
CA SER A 106 10.95 -29.76 -10.33
C SER A 106 10.45 -28.96 -11.53
N GLN A 107 9.19 -29.18 -11.88
CA GLN A 107 8.41 -28.20 -12.65
C GLN A 107 8.43 -26.83 -11.98
N VAL A 108 8.40 -25.76 -12.78
CA VAL A 108 8.26 -24.39 -12.29
C VAL A 108 6.79 -24.12 -11.99
N VAL A 109 6.50 -23.58 -10.80
CA VAL A 109 5.16 -23.14 -10.42
C VAL A 109 5.17 -21.62 -10.20
N GLU A 110 4.11 -20.97 -10.65
CA GLU A 110 3.92 -19.54 -10.48
C GLU A 110 2.96 -19.24 -9.33
N PHE A 111 3.21 -18.16 -8.60
CA PHE A 111 2.29 -17.63 -7.59
C PHE A 111 2.45 -16.12 -7.44
N CYS A 112 1.46 -15.48 -6.81
CA CYS A 112 1.49 -14.04 -6.51
C CYS A 112 1.33 -13.83 -5.01
N THR A 113 2.21 -13.00 -4.43
CA THR A 113 2.12 -12.63 -3.02
C THR A 113 0.93 -11.71 -2.73
N GLY A 114 0.46 -11.73 -1.49
CA GLY A 114 -0.71 -10.96 -1.06
C GLY A 114 -0.47 -9.46 -0.85
N ASP A 115 -1.54 -8.78 -0.43
CA ASP A 115 -1.52 -7.42 0.11
C ASP A 115 -0.88 -7.41 1.51
N TYR A 116 -0.52 -6.23 2.00
CA TYR A 116 -0.16 -6.06 3.41
C TYR A 116 -1.27 -6.55 4.33
N ALA A 117 -0.90 -7.45 5.24
CA ALA A 117 -1.76 -7.83 6.35
C ALA A 117 -1.85 -6.69 7.39
N MET A 118 -2.81 -6.79 8.31
CA MET A 118 -3.04 -5.80 9.37
C MET A 118 -1.76 -5.48 10.17
N GLU A 119 -0.94 -6.49 10.45
CA GLU A 119 0.33 -6.33 11.17
C GLU A 119 1.32 -5.41 10.42
N HIS A 120 1.40 -5.54 9.10
CA HIS A 120 2.26 -4.69 8.25
C HIS A 120 1.74 -3.26 8.20
N LEU A 121 0.42 -3.09 8.13
CA LEU A 121 -0.21 -1.76 8.18
C LEU A 121 -0.03 -1.11 9.55
N GLN A 122 -0.06 -1.89 10.64
CA GLN A 122 0.23 -1.38 11.98
C GLN A 122 1.68 -0.91 12.10
N GLN A 123 2.64 -1.64 11.53
CA GLN A 123 4.04 -1.19 11.46
C GLN A 123 4.19 0.11 10.65
N LEU A 124 3.51 0.22 9.50
CA LEU A 124 3.50 1.47 8.72
C LEU A 124 2.86 2.62 9.48
N LEU A 125 1.74 2.35 10.18
CA LEU A 125 1.06 3.31 11.02
C LEU A 125 2.00 3.82 12.12
N ASP A 126 2.69 2.94 12.84
CA ASP A 126 3.61 3.34 13.91
C ASP A 126 4.79 4.17 13.39
N LYS A 127 5.30 3.86 12.20
CA LYS A 127 6.30 4.69 11.51
C LYS A 127 5.75 6.05 11.10
N ALA A 128 4.52 6.10 10.60
CA ALA A 128 3.83 7.33 10.23
C ALA A 128 3.60 8.22 11.46
N LYS A 129 3.20 7.65 12.61
CA LYS A 129 3.07 8.36 13.88
C LYS A 129 4.40 9.00 14.31
N GLY A 130 5.53 8.32 14.10
CA GLY A 130 6.85 8.89 14.37
C GLY A 130 7.24 10.05 13.45
N SER A 131 6.50 10.26 12.35
CA SER A 131 6.73 11.32 11.36
C SER A 131 5.71 12.45 11.43
N ALA A 132 4.71 12.34 12.31
CA ALA A 132 3.65 13.33 12.51
C ALA A 132 3.62 13.78 13.97
N GLY A 133 3.65 15.09 14.23
CA GLY A 133 3.62 15.61 15.61
C GLY A 133 2.88 16.93 15.78
N ARG A 134 2.77 17.74 14.72
CA ARG A 134 2.08 19.03 14.74
C ARG A 134 0.75 18.95 14.01
N LEU A 135 -0.32 19.25 14.74
CA LEU A 135 -1.66 19.40 14.20
C LEU A 135 -1.99 20.88 13.95
N LEU A 136 -2.46 21.20 12.74
CA LEU A 136 -2.96 22.52 12.35
C LEU A 136 -4.46 22.45 12.09
N LYS A 137 -5.16 23.55 12.39
CA LYS A 137 -6.60 23.67 12.12
C LYS A 137 -6.84 23.81 10.63
N PHE A 138 -7.91 23.21 10.14
CA PHE A 138 -8.41 23.44 8.78
C PHE A 138 -9.94 23.51 8.77
N SER A 139 -10.51 24.05 7.69
CA SER A 139 -11.96 24.23 7.55
C SER A 139 -12.55 23.54 6.31
N VAL A 140 -11.72 23.13 5.36
CA VAL A 140 -12.15 22.59 4.06
C VAL A 140 -11.28 21.41 3.62
N PHE A 141 -11.91 20.42 2.99
CA PHE A 141 -11.21 19.52 2.09
C PHE A 141 -11.21 20.13 0.69
N TYR A 142 -10.20 19.82 -0.10
CA TYR A 142 -10.11 20.31 -1.47
C TYR A 142 -9.58 19.27 -2.45
N ARG A 143 -10.05 19.38 -3.69
CA ARG A 143 -9.60 18.56 -4.82
C ARG A 143 -9.19 19.48 -5.96
N ASN A 144 -7.93 19.36 -6.37
CA ASN A 144 -7.39 20.10 -7.49
C ASN A 144 -7.48 19.25 -8.76
N GLN A 145 -7.99 19.83 -9.84
CA GLN A 145 -8.15 19.18 -11.14
C GLN A 145 -8.07 20.19 -12.29
N HIS A 146 -8.01 19.68 -13.51
CA HIS A 146 -8.17 20.46 -14.72
C HIS A 146 -9.64 20.84 -14.97
N PRO A 147 -9.93 21.96 -15.66
CA PRO A 147 -11.30 22.41 -15.94
C PRO A 147 -12.19 21.34 -16.57
N GLU A 148 -11.63 20.55 -17.49
CA GLU A 148 -12.34 19.51 -18.24
C GLU A 148 -12.96 18.46 -17.31
N TYR A 149 -12.31 18.17 -16.17
CA TYR A 149 -12.86 17.25 -15.18
C TYR A 149 -14.13 17.80 -14.54
N PHE A 150 -14.14 19.07 -14.10
CA PHE A 150 -15.30 19.65 -13.45
C PHE A 150 -16.44 19.91 -14.45
N ASP A 151 -16.12 20.26 -15.69
CA ASP A 151 -17.09 20.41 -16.76
C ASP A 151 -17.75 19.06 -17.10
N PHE A 152 -16.97 17.98 -17.17
CA PHE A 152 -17.49 16.62 -17.30
C PHE A 152 -18.40 16.24 -16.12
N VAL A 153 -18.00 16.53 -14.87
CA VAL A 153 -18.82 16.23 -13.70
C VAL A 153 -20.17 16.97 -13.75
N ARG A 154 -20.18 18.24 -14.17
CA ARG A 154 -21.42 19.01 -14.31
C ARG A 154 -22.30 18.51 -15.45
N GLY A 155 -21.72 18.31 -16.63
CA GLY A 155 -22.45 17.95 -17.85
C GLY A 155 -22.92 16.50 -17.89
N GLU A 156 -22.03 15.57 -17.56
CA GLU A 156 -22.25 14.12 -17.79
C GLU A 156 -22.58 13.36 -16.51
N CYS A 157 -22.16 13.86 -15.34
CA CYS A 157 -22.40 13.19 -14.06
C CYS A 157 -23.49 13.86 -13.21
N GLY A 158 -24.21 14.86 -13.74
CA GLY A 158 -25.27 15.58 -13.01
C GLY A 158 -24.76 16.31 -11.77
N GLY A 159 -23.53 16.82 -11.81
CA GLY A 159 -22.89 17.53 -10.68
C GLY A 159 -22.32 16.61 -9.60
N LEU A 160 -22.35 15.29 -9.78
CA LEU A 160 -21.88 14.32 -8.79
C LEU A 160 -20.47 13.81 -9.12
N MET A 161 -19.48 14.15 -8.30
CA MET A 161 -18.15 13.54 -8.37
C MET A 161 -18.25 12.09 -7.92
N ARG A 162 -18.19 11.16 -8.87
CA ARG A 162 -18.28 9.73 -8.60
C ARG A 162 -16.95 9.17 -8.10
N PRO A 163 -16.98 8.20 -7.15
CA PRO A 163 -15.80 7.48 -6.73
C PRO A 163 -15.06 6.84 -7.92
N ALA A 164 -13.75 6.97 -7.94
CA ALA A 164 -12.87 6.32 -8.92
C ALA A 164 -11.93 5.35 -8.20
N LEU A 165 -11.47 4.32 -8.92
CA LEU A 165 -10.56 3.32 -8.36
C LEU A 165 -9.25 3.98 -7.93
N LYS A 166 -8.79 3.70 -6.70
CA LYS A 166 -7.48 4.13 -6.23
C LYS A 166 -6.40 3.56 -7.13
N ASP A 167 -5.51 4.42 -7.60
CA ASP A 167 -4.39 4.05 -8.44
C ASP A 167 -3.34 3.22 -7.66
N ILE A 168 -2.23 2.85 -8.31
CA ILE A 168 -1.18 2.05 -7.65
C ILE A 168 -0.06 2.90 -7.04
N SER A 169 -0.32 4.20 -6.78
CA SER A 169 0.65 5.05 -6.10
C SER A 169 0.87 4.59 -4.64
N GLY A 170 2.04 4.94 -4.11
CA GLY A 170 2.44 4.58 -2.75
C GLY A 170 3.02 3.16 -2.64
N SER A 171 2.76 2.51 -1.52
CA SER A 171 3.22 1.16 -1.25
C SER A 171 2.47 0.17 -2.15
N HIS A 172 3.22 -0.61 -2.92
CA HIS A 172 2.66 -1.63 -3.81
C HIS A 172 1.74 -2.63 -3.09
N GLY A 173 2.03 -2.93 -1.81
CA GLY A 173 1.23 -3.82 -0.98
C GLY A 173 -0.02 -3.23 -0.34
N SER A 174 -0.31 -1.93 -0.51
CA SER A 174 -1.47 -1.33 0.17
C SER A 174 -2.78 -1.99 -0.30
N PRO A 175 -3.67 -2.42 0.62
CA PRO A 175 -4.91 -3.10 0.25
C PRO A 175 -5.88 -2.26 -0.58
N VAL A 176 -5.78 -0.92 -0.51
CA VAL A 176 -6.70 -0.02 -1.24
C VAL A 176 -6.36 0.09 -2.73
N ASN A 177 -5.09 -0.11 -3.10
CA ASN A 177 -4.63 0.10 -4.47
C ASN A 177 -5.35 -0.83 -5.43
N GLY A 178 -5.95 -0.29 -6.49
CA GLY A 178 -6.69 -1.05 -7.50
C GLY A 178 -7.94 -1.77 -6.99
N LYS A 179 -8.42 -1.46 -5.78
CA LYS A 179 -9.56 -2.18 -5.15
C LYS A 179 -10.60 -1.23 -4.53
N LEU A 180 -10.17 -0.19 -3.84
CA LEU A 180 -11.08 0.77 -3.21
C LEU A 180 -11.46 1.88 -4.19
N HIS A 181 -12.74 2.22 -4.25
CA HIS A 181 -13.23 3.39 -4.96
C HIS A 181 -13.36 4.57 -3.99
N GLY A 182 -12.99 5.77 -4.45
CA GLY A 182 -13.24 6.98 -3.69
C GLY A 182 -13.04 8.26 -4.50
N VAL A 183 -13.42 9.37 -3.90
CA VAL A 183 -13.09 10.72 -4.35
C VAL A 183 -11.89 11.19 -3.53
N PHE A 184 -10.83 11.63 -4.22
CA PHE A 184 -9.54 11.95 -3.59
C PHE A 184 -9.45 13.45 -3.28
N PHE A 185 -9.13 13.74 -2.03
CA PHE A 185 -9.02 15.08 -1.46
C PHE A 185 -7.67 15.28 -0.76
N SER A 186 -7.34 16.54 -0.54
CA SER A 186 -6.32 16.98 0.41
C SER A 186 -6.95 17.96 1.39
N CYS A 187 -6.29 18.19 2.52
CA CYS A 187 -6.70 19.15 3.55
C CYS A 187 -5.51 19.92 4.13
N SER A 188 -4.35 19.89 3.45
CA SER A 188 -3.16 20.60 3.92
C SER A 188 -3.37 22.11 3.87
N THR A 189 -2.89 22.82 4.88
CA THR A 189 -2.92 24.29 4.93
C THR A 189 -1.53 24.90 4.90
N GLU A 190 -1.38 26.11 4.36
CA GLU A 190 -0.19 26.93 4.56
C GLU A 190 -0.08 27.34 6.04
N PHE A 191 1.13 27.28 6.60
CA PHE A 191 1.35 27.48 8.05
C PHE A 191 1.00 28.89 8.54
N ASP A 192 1.20 29.90 7.69
CA ASP A 192 0.97 31.31 8.00
C ASP A 192 -0.50 31.73 7.87
N THR A 193 -1.23 31.17 6.91
CA THR A 193 -2.62 31.56 6.63
C THR A 193 -3.67 30.59 7.19
N GLY A 194 -3.33 29.32 7.40
CA GLY A 194 -4.30 28.27 7.71
C GLY A 194 -5.26 27.96 6.55
N LEU A 195 -4.95 28.44 5.34
CA LEU A 195 -5.73 28.22 4.13
C LEU A 195 -5.06 27.20 3.21
N PRO A 196 -5.81 26.55 2.30
CA PRO A 196 -5.23 25.70 1.27
C PRO A 196 -4.14 26.43 0.44
N PRO A 197 -3.08 25.74 -0.03
CA PRO A 197 -2.00 26.33 -0.82
C PRO A 197 -2.51 27.11 -2.03
N LYS A 198 -1.91 28.26 -2.35
CA LYS A 198 -2.43 29.11 -3.46
C LYS A 198 -2.25 28.52 -4.85
N ASP A 199 -1.41 27.50 -4.97
CA ASP A 199 -1.11 26.81 -6.22
C ASP A 199 -1.25 25.28 -6.11
N SER A 200 -1.19 24.61 -7.25
CA SER A 200 -1.33 23.16 -7.35
C SER A 200 -0.64 22.61 -8.60
N PRO A 201 0.07 21.47 -8.50
CA PRO A 201 0.57 20.74 -9.67
C PRO A 201 -0.53 19.92 -10.38
N TYR A 202 -1.69 19.71 -9.76
CA TYR A 202 -2.76 18.83 -10.25
C TYR A 202 -3.81 19.53 -11.13
N GLY A 203 -3.64 20.82 -11.39
CA GLY A 203 -4.55 21.60 -12.21
C GLY A 203 -4.91 22.95 -11.60
N PRO A 204 -5.40 23.89 -12.44
CA PRO A 204 -5.66 25.27 -12.05
C PRO A 204 -7.05 25.50 -11.45
N GLN A 205 -7.89 24.47 -11.31
CA GLN A 205 -9.17 24.57 -10.62
C GLN A 205 -9.16 23.75 -9.34
N ARG A 206 -9.82 24.29 -8.32
CA ARG A 206 -9.95 23.66 -7.01
C ARG A 206 -11.41 23.61 -6.61
N PHE A 207 -11.90 22.42 -6.31
CA PHE A 207 -13.14 22.26 -5.56
C PHE A 207 -12.84 22.31 -4.06
N LEU A 208 -13.57 23.12 -3.31
CA LEU A 208 -13.51 23.23 -1.86
C LEU A 208 -14.85 22.80 -1.25
N ILE A 209 -14.79 21.94 -0.24
CA ILE A 209 -15.96 21.47 0.52
C ILE A 209 -15.72 21.66 2.02
N PRO A 210 -16.68 22.24 2.78
CA PRO A 210 -16.56 22.36 4.22
C PRO A 210 -16.26 21.01 4.89
N ALA A 211 -15.33 21.02 5.85
CA ALA A 211 -14.79 19.79 6.45
C ALA A 211 -15.89 18.89 7.05
N GLY A 212 -16.91 19.49 7.66
CA GLY A 212 -18.03 18.77 8.29
C GLY A 212 -18.86 17.90 7.34
N HIS A 213 -18.83 18.14 6.03
CA HIS A 213 -19.51 17.26 5.07
C HIS A 213 -18.83 15.90 4.94
N LEU A 214 -17.50 15.83 5.07
CA LEU A 214 -16.74 14.59 4.91
C LEU A 214 -16.28 13.98 6.23
N LEU A 215 -15.98 14.82 7.23
CA LEU A 215 -15.44 14.42 8.53
C LEU A 215 -16.45 14.78 9.62
N ASN A 216 -17.19 13.80 10.13
CA ASN A 216 -18.25 13.98 11.13
C ASN A 216 -18.43 12.71 11.97
N PRO A 217 -19.25 12.70 13.03
CA PRO A 217 -19.40 11.53 13.91
C PRO A 217 -19.91 10.25 13.24
N ASN A 218 -20.48 10.34 12.03
CA ASN A 218 -20.97 9.18 11.27
C ASN A 218 -19.97 8.68 10.21
N ILE A 219 -18.68 8.99 10.40
CA ILE A 219 -17.59 8.53 9.54
C ILE A 219 -16.66 7.58 10.32
N SER A 220 -16.21 6.52 9.64
CA SER A 220 -15.06 5.74 10.05
C SER A 220 -13.81 6.30 9.39
N LEU A 221 -12.74 6.50 10.17
CA LEU A 221 -11.43 6.93 9.70
C LEU A 221 -10.45 5.75 9.73
N TYR A 222 -9.81 5.46 8.61
CA TYR A 222 -8.85 4.36 8.49
C TYR A 222 -7.49 4.83 7.96
N PHE A 223 -6.41 4.22 8.44
CA PHE A 223 -5.07 4.37 7.89
C PHE A 223 -4.84 3.35 6.76
N ALA A 224 -4.44 3.81 5.57
CA ALA A 224 -4.27 2.94 4.40
C ALA A 224 -2.81 2.76 3.98
N ASP A 225 -1.97 3.79 4.12
CA ASP A 225 -0.58 3.73 3.68
C ASP A 225 0.29 4.86 4.26
N PHE A 226 1.61 4.64 4.21
CA PHE A 226 2.64 5.63 4.50
C PHE A 226 3.82 5.48 3.53
N TYR A 227 4.09 6.51 2.73
CA TYR A 227 5.11 6.44 1.67
C TYR A 227 5.75 7.79 1.36
N CYS A 228 6.81 7.79 0.55
CA CYS A 228 7.38 9.00 -0.06
C CYS A 228 7.76 8.70 -1.51
N MET A 229 7.97 9.77 -2.29
CA MET A 229 8.31 9.69 -3.72
C MET A 229 9.65 10.36 -3.99
N TYR A 230 10.78 9.67 -3.77
CA TYR A 230 12.16 10.17 -3.98
C TYR A 230 12.40 11.62 -3.52
N THR A 231 11.64 12.07 -2.52
CA THR A 231 11.56 13.45 -2.03
C THR A 231 11.58 13.40 -0.50
N ALA A 232 11.82 14.55 0.12
CA ALA A 232 11.79 14.66 1.58
C ALA A 232 10.37 14.53 2.17
N TYR A 233 9.34 14.69 1.35
CA TYR A 233 7.94 14.68 1.79
C TYR A 233 7.39 13.27 1.92
N HIS A 234 6.70 13.04 3.03
CA HIS A 234 6.00 11.80 3.29
C HIS A 234 4.49 12.00 3.19
N TYR A 235 3.83 10.99 2.66
CA TYR A 235 2.39 10.94 2.42
C TYR A 235 1.78 9.92 3.36
N VAL A 236 0.68 10.28 4.00
CA VAL A 236 -0.20 9.38 4.73
C VAL A 236 -1.51 9.30 3.97
N VAL A 237 -1.92 8.08 3.62
CA VAL A 237 -3.21 7.84 2.96
C VAL A 237 -4.23 7.49 4.02
N LEU A 238 -5.30 8.27 4.09
CA LEU A 238 -6.42 8.07 4.99
C LEU A 238 -7.68 7.78 4.19
N VAL A 239 -8.55 6.91 4.73
CA VAL A 239 -9.86 6.63 4.16
C VAL A 239 -10.94 7.14 5.11
N LEU A 240 -11.85 7.96 4.58
CA LEU A 240 -13.08 8.39 5.22
C LEU A 240 -14.23 7.61 4.58
N ALA A 241 -14.87 6.76 5.37
CA ALA A 241 -15.99 5.95 4.90
C ALA A 241 -17.22 6.13 5.81
N PRO A 242 -18.40 6.48 5.27
CA PRO A 242 -19.61 6.54 6.08
C PRO A 242 -19.91 5.21 6.75
N VAL A 243 -20.26 5.26 8.04
CA VAL A 243 -20.46 4.06 8.86
C VAL A 243 -21.51 3.16 8.21
N GLY A 244 -21.15 1.89 7.99
CA GLY A 244 -22.02 0.89 7.36
C GLY A 244 -22.05 0.91 5.83
N SER A 245 -21.31 1.79 5.16
CA SER A 245 -21.20 1.77 3.69
C SER A 245 -20.37 0.59 3.18
N GLU A 246 -20.37 0.38 1.86
CA GLU A 246 -19.50 -0.61 1.22
C GLU A 246 -18.02 -0.29 1.45
N GLY A 247 -17.65 0.99 1.38
CA GLY A 247 -16.29 1.46 1.67
C GLY A 247 -15.87 1.17 3.12
N ASP A 248 -16.78 1.38 4.07
CA ASP A 248 -16.53 1.09 5.49
C ASP A 248 -16.37 -0.41 5.73
N THR A 249 -17.25 -1.22 5.13
CA THR A 249 -17.17 -2.69 5.18
C THR A 249 -15.87 -3.22 4.57
N PHE A 250 -15.44 -2.63 3.45
CA PHE A 250 -14.16 -2.95 2.82
C PHE A 250 -12.99 -2.66 3.76
N CYS A 251 -12.97 -1.46 4.36
CA CYS A 251 -11.84 -0.99 5.16
C CYS A 251 -11.75 -1.71 6.51
N ARG A 252 -12.88 -1.95 7.19
CA ARG A 252 -12.92 -2.50 8.56
C ARG A 252 -12.15 -3.81 8.75
N SER A 253 -12.14 -4.66 7.73
CA SER A 253 -11.45 -5.97 7.76
C SER A 253 -10.01 -5.91 7.25
N ARG A 254 -9.57 -4.78 6.70
CA ARG A 254 -8.31 -4.66 5.93
C ARG A 254 -7.37 -3.58 6.46
N LEU A 255 -7.89 -2.55 7.10
CA LEU A 255 -7.14 -1.34 7.47
C LEU A 255 -7.25 -1.05 8.98
N PRO A 256 -6.19 -0.53 9.62
CA PRO A 256 -6.27 -0.01 10.98
C PRO A 256 -7.26 1.15 11.06
N MET A 257 -8.26 1.02 11.93
CA MET A 257 -9.17 2.10 12.27
C MET A 257 -8.49 3.07 13.23
N LEU A 258 -8.67 4.38 13.00
CA LEU A 258 -8.14 5.44 13.85
C LEU A 258 -9.27 6.02 14.69
N ASP A 259 -8.93 6.45 15.91
CA ASP A 259 -9.87 7.21 16.74
C ASP A 259 -10.04 8.62 16.15
N LEU A 260 -11.29 9.01 15.91
CA LEU A 260 -11.64 10.24 15.21
C LEU A 260 -11.27 11.50 16.02
N ALA A 261 -11.29 11.42 17.35
CA ALA A 261 -10.95 12.55 18.23
C ALA A 261 -9.46 12.57 18.60
N SER A 262 -8.78 11.43 18.53
CA SER A 262 -7.42 11.25 19.02
C SER A 262 -6.58 10.39 18.09
N ASN A 263 -6.00 11.02 17.07
CA ASN A 263 -4.95 10.43 16.25
C ASN A 263 -4.00 11.53 15.75
N PRO A 264 -2.77 11.19 15.33
CA PRO A 264 -1.78 12.21 14.99
C PRO A 264 -1.92 12.75 13.56
N PHE A 265 -2.94 12.34 12.79
CA PHE A 265 -3.07 12.69 11.37
C PHE A 265 -4.26 13.60 11.08
N LEU A 266 -5.47 13.20 11.43
CA LEU A 266 -6.69 13.90 11.05
C LEU A 266 -7.75 13.74 12.13
N THR A 267 -8.06 14.80 12.85
CA THR A 267 -8.95 14.74 14.01
C THR A 267 -10.19 15.61 13.85
N TYR A 268 -11.29 15.14 14.40
CA TYR A 268 -12.52 15.89 14.62
C TYR A 268 -12.81 15.95 16.12
N THR A 269 -13.04 17.16 16.63
CA THR A 269 -13.50 17.38 18.01
C THR A 269 -14.88 18.02 17.96
N ALA A 270 -15.85 17.34 18.58
CA ALA A 270 -17.21 17.84 18.67
C ALA A 270 -17.28 19.15 19.47
N PRO A 271 -18.23 20.04 19.15
CA PRO A 271 -18.51 21.24 19.96
C PRO A 271 -18.73 20.88 21.42
N GLN A 272 -18.14 21.64 22.35
CA GLN A 272 -18.32 21.42 23.79
C GLN A 272 -19.51 22.22 24.33
N ARG A 273 -19.90 23.30 23.64
CA ARG A 273 -21.04 24.15 24.01
C ARG A 273 -22.01 24.33 22.85
N PRO A 274 -23.31 24.55 23.15
CA PRO A 274 -24.29 24.92 22.13
C PRO A 274 -23.85 26.18 21.36
N GLY A 275 -23.81 26.10 20.03
CA GLY A 275 -23.42 27.20 19.15
C GLY A 275 -21.92 27.29 18.84
N GLU A 276 -21.08 26.40 19.39
CA GLU A 276 -19.70 26.25 18.93
C GLU A 276 -19.63 25.39 17.65
N GLU A 277 -18.72 25.75 16.75
CA GLU A 277 -18.42 24.94 15.56
C GLU A 277 -17.47 23.78 15.92
N PRO A 278 -17.57 22.63 15.24
CA PRO A 278 -16.62 21.54 15.41
C PRO A 278 -15.20 21.99 15.02
N LEU A 279 -14.20 21.42 15.71
CA LEU A 279 -12.80 21.67 15.41
C LEU A 279 -12.24 20.53 14.58
N PHE A 280 -11.58 20.87 13.48
CA PHE A 280 -10.88 19.92 12.62
C PHE A 280 -9.40 20.24 12.59
N CYS A 281 -8.56 19.22 12.73
CA CYS A 281 -7.11 19.38 12.63
C CYS A 281 -6.49 18.33 11.73
N HIS A 282 -5.41 18.70 11.04
CA HIS A 282 -4.62 17.79 10.21
C HIS A 282 -3.13 17.87 10.58
N ALA A 283 -2.37 16.81 10.33
CA ALA A 283 -0.91 16.81 10.48
C ALA A 283 -0.26 17.72 9.45
N SER A 284 0.66 18.60 9.89
CA SER A 284 1.44 19.46 8.99
C SER A 284 2.78 18.87 8.57
N ASP A 285 3.28 17.89 9.30
CA ASP A 285 4.61 17.30 9.06
C ASP A 285 4.59 16.21 7.95
N VAL A 286 3.38 15.78 7.56
CA VAL A 286 3.12 14.84 6.48
C VAL A 286 2.03 15.39 5.56
N ILE A 287 2.04 14.97 4.30
CA ILE A 287 1.00 15.30 3.34
C ILE A 287 -0.12 14.26 3.49
N LEU A 288 -1.36 14.72 3.68
CA LEU A 288 -2.50 13.81 3.76
C LEU A 288 -3.16 13.66 2.39
N GLU A 289 -3.24 12.42 1.93
CA GLU A 289 -4.13 12.00 0.85
C GLU A 289 -5.38 11.39 1.48
N VAL A 290 -6.54 11.99 1.24
CA VAL A 290 -7.80 11.56 1.84
C VAL A 290 -8.70 10.98 0.78
N ILE A 291 -9.08 9.70 0.95
CA ILE A 291 -10.01 8.99 0.09
C ILE A 291 -11.38 9.00 0.77
N PHE A 292 -12.37 9.68 0.17
CA PHE A 292 -13.76 9.60 0.63
C PHE A 292 -14.53 8.59 -0.23
N THR A 293 -15.16 7.58 0.38
CA THR A 293 -15.65 6.41 -0.38
C THR A 293 -16.99 6.61 -1.09
N GLU A 294 -17.71 7.70 -0.79
CA GLU A 294 -19.02 7.98 -1.40
C GLU A 294 -18.94 9.09 -2.46
N PRO A 295 -19.94 9.19 -3.35
CA PRO A 295 -20.05 10.32 -4.27
C PRO A 295 -20.19 11.66 -3.54
N VAL A 296 -19.63 12.72 -4.12
CA VAL A 296 -19.67 14.07 -3.55
C VAL A 296 -20.32 15.02 -4.56
N SER A 297 -21.34 15.76 -4.13
CA SER A 297 -21.99 16.74 -5.01
C SER A 297 -21.16 18.02 -5.06
N LEU A 298 -21.00 18.60 -6.25
CA LEU A 298 -20.39 19.91 -6.41
C LEU A 298 -21.17 21.03 -5.70
N ASP A 299 -22.47 20.83 -5.45
CA ASP A 299 -23.32 21.82 -4.75
C ASP A 299 -23.06 21.88 -3.24
N GLN A 300 -22.34 20.89 -2.69
CA GLN A 300 -21.90 20.89 -1.28
C GLN A 300 -20.67 21.78 -1.07
N GLY A 301 -20.13 22.36 -2.13
CA GLY A 301 -18.93 23.16 -2.10
C GLY A 301 -18.93 24.21 -3.21
N HIS A 302 -17.75 24.66 -3.59
CA HIS A 302 -17.58 25.55 -4.72
C HIS A 302 -16.27 25.25 -5.45
N VAL A 303 -16.23 25.58 -6.74
CA VAL A 303 -15.03 25.47 -7.57
C VAL A 303 -14.47 26.87 -7.78
N GLU A 304 -13.19 27.06 -7.52
CA GLU A 304 -12.47 28.31 -7.75
C GLU A 304 -11.26 28.11 -8.68
N GLN A 305 -10.81 29.22 -9.27
CA GLN A 305 -9.57 29.26 -10.04
C GLN A 305 -8.39 29.56 -9.11
N ILE A 306 -7.35 28.73 -9.16
CA ILE A 306 -6.10 28.90 -8.42
C ILE A 306 -4.93 29.12 -9.39
N ARG A 307 -3.77 29.56 -8.88
CA ARG A 307 -2.57 29.71 -9.72
C ARG A 307 -2.06 28.32 -10.11
N GLY A 308 -2.23 27.93 -11.37
CA GLY A 308 -1.58 26.73 -11.90
C GLY A 308 -0.11 27.03 -12.22
N HIS A 309 0.83 26.34 -11.57
CA HIS A 309 2.23 26.39 -12.01
C HIS A 309 2.36 25.68 -13.37
N HIS A 310 2.58 26.45 -14.44
CA HIS A 310 2.80 25.92 -15.80
C HIS A 310 4.15 25.18 -15.95
N GLN A 311 5.04 25.25 -14.95
CA GLN A 311 6.39 24.65 -15.00
C GLN A 311 6.51 23.24 -14.40
N LEU A 312 5.47 22.73 -13.72
CA LEU A 312 5.43 21.36 -13.18
C LEU A 312 4.45 20.45 -13.94
N MET A 313 4.10 20.83 -15.17
CA MET A 313 3.20 20.12 -16.12
C MET A 313 3.62 18.67 -16.48
N SER A 314 4.60 18.09 -15.80
CA SER A 314 5.18 16.78 -16.09
C SER A 314 5.12 15.78 -14.92
N LEU A 315 4.76 16.20 -13.70
CA LEU A 315 4.81 15.31 -12.53
C LEU A 315 3.41 15.01 -12.01
N THR A 316 2.66 14.22 -12.77
CA THR A 316 1.53 13.47 -12.21
C THR A 316 2.07 12.53 -11.13
N THR A 317 1.45 12.52 -9.94
CA THR A 317 1.72 11.50 -8.92
C THR A 317 0.95 10.20 -9.19
N ALA A 318 0.19 10.14 -10.29
CA ALA A 318 -0.52 8.94 -10.69
C ALA A 318 0.48 7.78 -10.84
N ASN A 319 0.23 6.69 -10.12
CA ASN A 319 1.09 5.51 -10.09
C ASN A 319 2.54 5.79 -9.64
N ALA A 320 2.76 6.90 -8.92
CA ALA A 320 4.09 7.25 -8.45
C ALA A 320 4.61 6.20 -7.47
N LYS A 321 5.80 5.68 -7.78
CA LYS A 321 6.42 4.59 -7.04
C LYS A 321 6.99 5.09 -5.72
N LYS A 322 6.72 4.36 -4.64
CA LYS A 322 7.38 4.54 -3.35
C LYS A 322 8.89 4.39 -3.49
N ASP A 323 9.66 5.27 -2.85
CA ASP A 323 11.11 5.16 -2.80
C ASP A 323 11.54 3.91 -2.00
N PRO A 324 12.17 2.90 -2.63
CA PRO A 324 12.55 1.66 -1.97
C PRO A 324 13.72 1.81 -0.98
N SER A 325 14.42 2.95 -1.01
CA SER A 325 15.60 3.22 -0.17
C SER A 325 15.27 3.98 1.13
N CYS A 326 14.06 4.53 1.23
CA CYS A 326 13.67 5.36 2.37
C CYS A 326 13.63 4.55 3.68
N LYS A 327 14.37 4.99 4.70
CA LYS A 327 14.41 4.34 6.02
C LYS A 327 13.24 4.71 6.92
N VAL A 328 12.53 5.78 6.59
CA VAL A 328 11.40 6.32 7.36
C VAL A 328 10.14 5.54 7.04
N CYS A 329 9.71 5.49 5.77
CA CYS A 329 8.42 4.90 5.38
C CYS A 329 8.46 3.43 4.95
N ASN A 330 9.62 2.83 4.65
CA ASN A 330 9.69 1.41 4.34
C ASN A 330 9.72 0.57 5.61
N ILE A 331 8.94 -0.51 5.66
CA ILE A 331 9.05 -1.50 6.73
C ILE A 331 10.48 -2.03 6.72
N SER A 332 11.22 -1.77 7.80
CA SER A 332 12.59 -2.23 7.94
C SER A 332 12.58 -3.73 8.19
N VAL A 333 13.31 -4.45 7.36
CA VAL A 333 13.73 -5.83 7.62
C VAL A 333 14.40 -5.87 8.98
N GLY A 334 13.82 -6.63 9.92
CA GLY A 334 14.38 -6.83 11.25
C GLY A 334 15.88 -7.17 11.15
N ARG A 335 16.69 -6.50 11.97
CA ARG A 335 18.08 -6.88 12.21
C ARG A 335 18.14 -8.02 13.19
#